data_AF-A0A0B9H427-F1
#
_entry.id   AF-A0A0B9H427-F1
#
_cell.length_a   1.000
_cell.length_b   1.000
_cell.length_c   1.000
_cell.angle_alpha   90.00
_cell.angle_beta   90.00
_cell.angle_gamma   90.00
#
_symmetry.space_group_name_H-M   'P 1'
#
loop_
_entity.id
_entity.type
_entity.pdbx_description
1 polymer ?
#
loop_
_entity_poly.entity_id
_entity_poly.type
_entity_poly.pdbx_seq_one_letter_code
_entity_poly.pdbx_strand_id
1 'polypeptide(L)'
;MFKKVLPLLALSLILTTQAHAASNSNDQRIRELEYQIRLLTQRVDSLERELERKHDYDRHDQMYQCQMSVFGSQYKGRSSSRGKAITKVVNQCISDHDEMFCRPDAVRCKTY
;
A
#
# COMPACT_ATOMS: atom_id res chain seq x y z
N MET A 1 47.67 -37.87 15.67
CA MET A 1 46.19 -37.79 15.85
C MET A 1 45.45 -37.11 14.68
N PHE A 2 46.10 -36.68 13.58
CA PHE A 2 45.46 -35.96 12.47
C PHE A 2 44.71 -36.83 11.42
N LYS A 3 44.95 -38.14 11.38
CA LYS A 3 44.37 -39.04 10.36
C LYS A 3 42.85 -39.26 10.47
N LYS A 4 42.26 -39.02 11.64
CA LYS A 4 40.82 -39.23 11.91
C LYS A 4 39.97 -37.96 11.72
N VAL A 5 40.60 -36.80 11.52
CA VAL A 5 39.90 -35.50 11.39
C VAL A 5 39.53 -35.19 9.95
N LEU A 6 40.27 -35.75 8.98
CA LEU A 6 40.01 -35.61 7.54
C LEU A 6 38.61 -36.10 7.09
N PRO A 7 38.10 -37.30 7.51
CA PRO A 7 36.79 -37.76 7.05
C PRO A 7 35.63 -36.97 7.67
N LEU A 8 35.83 -36.34 8.83
CA LEU A 8 34.82 -35.50 9.49
C LEU A 8 34.64 -34.14 8.79
N LEU A 9 35.72 -33.55 8.29
CA LEU A 9 35.68 -32.31 7.50
C LEU A 9 35.02 -32.50 6.12
N ALA A 10 35.22 -33.65 5.49
CA ALA A 10 34.59 -33.98 4.21
C ALA A 10 33.07 -34.14 4.34
N LEU A 11 32.58 -34.71 5.44
CA LEU A 11 31.15 -34.89 5.69
C LEU A 11 30.42 -33.56 5.94
N SER A 12 31.07 -32.60 6.62
CA SER A 12 30.49 -31.26 6.82
C SER A 12 30.32 -30.46 5.52
N LEU A 13 31.21 -30.64 4.55
CA LEU A 13 31.15 -29.92 3.26
C LEU A 13 29.95 -30.36 2.41
N ILE A 14 29.56 -31.64 2.50
CA ILE A 14 28.46 -32.22 1.71
C ILE A 14 27.10 -31.81 2.29
N LEU A 15 26.98 -31.61 3.61
CA LEU A 15 25.72 -31.11 4.18
C LEU A 15 25.45 -29.63 3.86
N THR A 16 26.51 -28.80 3.74
CA THR A 16 26.33 -27.39 3.42
C THR A 16 25.86 -27.17 1.98
N THR A 17 26.31 -27.95 1.00
CA THR A 17 25.93 -27.72 -0.41
C THR A 17 24.43 -27.89 -0.67
N GLN A 18 23.76 -28.80 0.05
CA GLN A 18 22.32 -29.07 -0.15
C GLN A 18 21.42 -27.94 0.37
N ALA A 19 21.84 -27.28 1.46
CA ALA A 19 21.13 -26.12 2.00
C ALA A 19 21.17 -24.90 1.07
N HIS A 20 22.28 -24.71 0.34
CA HIS A 20 22.44 -23.58 -0.58
C HIS A 20 21.63 -23.76 -1.86
N ALA A 21 21.47 -25.00 -2.35
CA ALA A 21 20.61 -25.28 -3.50
C ALA A 21 19.11 -25.02 -3.20
N ALA A 22 18.66 -25.41 -2.01
CA ALA A 22 17.29 -25.12 -1.55
C ALA A 22 17.07 -23.61 -1.29
N SER A 23 18.06 -22.91 -0.73
CA SER A 23 18.04 -21.45 -0.59
C SER A 23 17.90 -20.76 -1.94
N ASN A 24 18.70 -21.16 -2.94
CA ASN A 24 18.68 -20.54 -4.27
C ASN A 24 17.31 -20.71 -4.96
N SER A 25 16.66 -21.87 -4.80
CA SER A 25 15.29 -22.09 -5.29
C SER A 25 14.26 -21.20 -4.59
N ASN A 26 14.39 -21.01 -3.28
CA ASN A 26 13.51 -20.11 -2.52
C ASN A 26 13.75 -18.64 -2.89
N ASP A 27 15.00 -18.21 -3.04
CA ASP A 27 15.38 -16.85 -3.44
C ASP A 27 14.85 -16.51 -4.84
N GLN A 28 14.88 -17.47 -5.77
CA GLN A 28 14.26 -17.33 -7.08
C GLN A 28 12.74 -17.15 -6.99
N ARG A 29 12.07 -17.97 -6.16
CA ARG A 29 10.61 -17.85 -5.94
C ARG A 29 10.23 -16.53 -5.29
N ILE A 30 11.02 -16.03 -4.34
CA ILE A 30 10.80 -14.74 -3.68
C ILE A 30 10.86 -13.61 -4.73
N ARG A 31 11.90 -13.58 -5.57
CA ARG A 31 12.02 -12.56 -6.63
C ARG A 31 10.87 -12.60 -7.62
N GLU A 32 10.43 -13.79 -8.00
CA GLU A 32 9.27 -13.96 -8.88
C GLU A 32 7.99 -13.43 -8.23
N LEU A 33 7.75 -13.75 -6.96
CA LEU A 33 6.60 -13.24 -6.22
C LEU A 33 6.67 -11.72 -6.05
N GLU A 34 7.84 -11.15 -5.74
CA GLU A 34 8.03 -9.71 -5.66
C GLU A 34 7.73 -9.02 -7.00
N TYR A 35 8.14 -9.63 -8.11
CA TYR A 35 7.83 -9.13 -9.45
C TYR A 35 6.33 -9.18 -9.74
N GLN A 36 5.68 -10.31 -9.45
CA GLN A 36 4.23 -10.46 -9.62
C GLN A 36 3.46 -9.48 -8.76
N ILE A 37 3.87 -9.25 -7.51
CA ILE A 37 3.28 -8.24 -6.62
C ILE A 37 3.37 -6.86 -7.27
N ARG A 38 4.55 -6.45 -7.77
CA ARG A 38 4.70 -5.15 -8.44
C ARG A 38 3.78 -5.01 -9.65
N LEU A 39 3.69 -6.05 -10.48
CA LEU A 39 2.82 -6.05 -11.65
C LEU A 39 1.34 -5.95 -11.27
N LEU A 40 0.92 -6.72 -10.25
CA LEU A 40 -0.45 -6.68 -9.73
C LEU A 40 -0.78 -5.31 -9.13
N THR A 41 0.12 -4.72 -8.33
CA THR A 41 -0.05 -3.36 -7.80
C THR A 41 -0.23 -2.35 -8.92
N GLN A 42 0.61 -2.37 -9.96
CA GLN A 42 0.47 -1.49 -11.11
C GLN A 42 -0.88 -1.67 -11.82
N ARG A 43 -1.36 -2.92 -11.93
CA ARG A 43 -2.64 -3.21 -12.56
C ARG A 43 -3.81 -2.69 -11.73
N VAL A 44 -3.78 -2.85 -10.41
CA VAL A 44 -4.77 -2.30 -9.50
C VAL A 44 -4.81 -0.77 -9.62
N ASP A 45 -3.66 -0.10 -9.53
CA ASP A 45 -3.58 1.36 -9.67
C ASP A 45 -4.16 1.87 -11.00
N SER A 46 -3.95 1.12 -12.08
CA SER A 46 -4.49 1.44 -13.40
C SER A 46 -6.01 1.28 -13.45
N LEU A 47 -6.52 0.17 -12.90
CA LEU A 47 -7.96 -0.13 -12.88
C LEU A 47 -8.72 0.85 -12.00
N GLU A 48 -8.15 1.22 -10.84
CA GLU A 48 -8.70 2.26 -9.99
C GLU A 48 -8.83 3.57 -10.78
N ARG A 49 -7.75 4.04 -11.42
CA ARG A 49 -7.80 5.27 -12.24
C ARG A 49 -8.81 5.20 -13.38
N GLU A 50 -9.00 4.04 -14.00
CA GLU A 50 -10.00 3.87 -15.06
C GLU A 50 -11.43 3.94 -14.52
N LEU A 51 -11.70 3.25 -13.41
CA LEU A 51 -12.97 3.30 -12.71
C LEU A 51 -13.29 4.73 -12.26
N GLU A 52 -12.28 5.46 -11.77
CA GLU A 52 -12.42 6.86 -11.40
C GLU A 52 -12.84 7.73 -12.58
N ARG A 53 -12.19 7.61 -13.73
CA ARG A 53 -12.55 8.37 -14.94
C ARG A 53 -13.98 8.06 -15.40
N LYS A 54 -14.37 6.78 -15.35
CA LYS A 54 -15.72 6.35 -15.74
C LYS A 54 -16.79 6.91 -14.81
N HIS A 55 -16.55 6.87 -13.49
CA HIS A 55 -17.46 7.44 -12.50
C HIS A 55 -17.56 8.96 -12.57
N ASP A 56 -16.49 9.64 -12.98
CA ASP A 56 -16.50 11.09 -13.08
C ASP A 56 -17.41 11.56 -14.23
N TYR A 57 -17.34 10.90 -15.39
CA TYR A 57 -18.19 11.17 -16.56
C TYR A 57 -19.70 11.11 -16.25
N ASP A 58 -20.09 10.16 -15.40
CA ASP A 58 -21.50 9.93 -15.04
C ASP A 58 -22.03 10.89 -13.93
N ARG A 59 -21.12 11.60 -13.24
CA ARG A 59 -21.41 12.45 -12.07
C ARG A 59 -21.11 13.93 -12.28
N HIS A 60 -20.93 14.38 -13.52
CA HIS A 60 -20.58 15.79 -13.82
C HIS A 60 -21.51 16.83 -13.17
N ASP A 61 -22.75 16.46 -12.83
CA ASP A 61 -23.72 17.36 -12.20
C ASP A 61 -23.70 17.40 -10.67
N GLN A 62 -22.97 16.52 -9.97
CA GLN A 62 -22.97 16.50 -8.50
C GLN A 62 -21.57 16.75 -7.95
N MET A 63 -21.37 17.88 -7.27
CA MET A 63 -20.12 18.23 -6.61
C MET A 63 -20.27 18.22 -5.09
N TYR A 64 -19.51 17.35 -4.42
CA TYR A 64 -19.45 17.33 -2.95
C TYR A 64 -18.34 18.26 -2.47
N GLN A 65 -18.69 19.21 -1.60
CA GLN A 65 -17.72 19.99 -0.82
C GLN A 65 -17.77 19.58 0.64
N CYS A 66 -16.70 18.95 1.10
CA CYS A 66 -16.52 18.50 2.47
C CYS A 66 -15.54 19.40 3.21
N GLN A 67 -15.73 19.54 4.52
CA GLN A 67 -14.83 20.28 5.41
C GLN A 67 -14.83 19.72 6.83
N MET A 68 -13.72 19.93 7.55
CA MET A 68 -13.63 19.73 8.99
C MET A 68 -12.78 20.83 9.62
N SER A 69 -12.86 20.96 10.95
CA SER A 69 -12.02 21.87 11.71
C SER A 69 -11.47 21.18 12.94
N VAL A 70 -10.15 21.28 13.13
CA VAL A 70 -9.40 20.64 14.22
C VAL A 70 -8.37 21.67 14.71
N PHE A 71 -8.33 21.92 16.02
CA PHE A 71 -7.41 22.87 16.67
C PHE A 71 -7.30 24.26 16.01
N GLY A 72 -8.39 24.76 15.41
CA GLY A 72 -8.43 26.05 14.71
C GLY A 72 -8.03 26.01 13.24
N SER A 73 -7.46 24.89 12.76
CA SER A 73 -7.20 24.64 11.34
C SER A 73 -8.48 24.19 10.62
N GLN A 74 -8.65 24.61 9.37
CA GLN A 74 -9.79 24.22 8.54
C GLN A 74 -9.33 23.48 7.29
N TYR A 75 -9.84 22.26 7.11
CA TYR A 75 -9.51 21.38 6.00
C TYR A 75 -10.69 21.29 5.03
N LYS A 76 -10.40 21.28 3.72
CA LYS A 76 -11.44 21.30 2.67
C LYS A 76 -11.12 20.32 1.55
N GLY A 77 -12.16 19.63 1.09
CA GLY A 77 -12.09 18.65 0.00
C GLY A 77 -13.27 18.83 -0.94
N ARG A 78 -13.00 18.75 -2.25
CA ARG A 78 -14.03 18.75 -3.29
C ARG A 78 -13.83 17.56 -4.21
N SER A 79 -14.92 16.91 -4.58
CA SER A 79 -14.94 15.82 -5.56
C SER A 79 -16.37 15.52 -6.00
N SER A 80 -16.52 14.95 -7.20
CA SER A 80 -17.75 14.30 -7.67
C SER A 80 -18.13 13.07 -6.83
N SER A 81 -17.19 12.51 -6.04
CA SER A 81 -17.44 11.44 -5.07
C SER A 81 -17.40 11.96 -3.64
N ARG A 82 -18.49 11.77 -2.88
CA ARG A 82 -18.56 12.10 -1.45
C ARG A 82 -17.43 11.46 -0.65
N GLY A 83 -17.15 10.18 -0.91
CA GLY A 83 -16.07 9.44 -0.23
C GLY A 83 -14.70 10.08 -0.47
N LYS A 84 -14.38 10.41 -1.73
CA LYS A 84 -13.11 11.07 -2.07
C LYS A 84 -13.00 12.45 -1.45
N ALA A 85 -14.10 13.22 -1.44
CA ALA A 85 -14.12 14.53 -0.79
C ALA A 85 -13.84 14.41 0.72
N ILE A 86 -14.39 13.39 1.40
CA ILE A 86 -14.11 13.06 2.81
C ILE A 86 -12.64 12.67 2.99
N THR A 87 -12.15 11.69 2.23
CA THR A 87 -10.76 11.21 2.31
C THR A 87 -9.76 12.36 2.10
N LYS A 88 -10.04 13.28 1.17
CA LYS A 88 -9.20 14.46 0.94
C LYS A 88 -9.11 15.38 2.16
N VAL A 89 -10.21 15.58 2.87
CA VAL A 89 -10.24 16.39 4.12
C VAL A 89 -9.48 15.67 5.23
N VAL A 90 -9.73 14.37 5.41
CA VAL A 90 -9.09 13.54 6.44
C VAL A 90 -7.58 13.48 6.24
N ASN A 91 -7.11 13.21 5.02
CA ASN A 91 -5.68 13.14 4.72
C ASN A 91 -4.96 14.47 4.93
N GLN A 92 -5.61 15.61 4.64
CA GLN A 92 -5.05 16.92 4.96
C GLN A 92 -4.91 17.12 6.47
N CYS A 93 -5.91 16.71 7.26
CA CYS A 93 -5.82 16.77 8.72
C CYS A 93 -4.71 15.86 9.26
N ILE A 94 -4.60 14.62 8.77
CA ILE A 94 -3.58 13.65 9.21
C ILE A 94 -2.15 14.13 8.87
N SER A 95 -2.02 14.96 7.84
CA SER A 95 -0.73 15.58 7.51
C SER A 95 -0.26 16.57 8.58
N ASP A 96 -1.17 17.13 9.37
CA ASP A 96 -0.87 18.17 10.37
C ASP A 96 -1.03 17.65 11.82
N HIS A 97 -1.84 16.62 12.02
CA HIS A 97 -2.29 16.14 13.33
C HIS A 97 -2.37 14.61 13.35
N ASP A 98 -2.34 14.02 14.54
CA ASP A 98 -2.52 12.56 14.69
C ASP A 98 -3.90 12.11 14.19
N GLU A 99 -3.95 10.89 13.64
CA GLU A 99 -5.16 10.29 13.07
C GLU A 99 -6.36 10.28 14.04
N MET A 100 -6.09 10.19 15.35
CA MET A 100 -7.13 10.20 16.38
C MET A 100 -8.00 11.48 16.37
N PHE A 101 -7.47 12.60 15.88
CA PHE A 101 -8.19 13.88 15.79
C PHE A 101 -8.89 14.07 14.43
N CYS A 102 -8.51 13.28 13.42
CA CYS A 102 -8.88 13.47 12.03
C CYS A 102 -9.95 12.49 11.57
N ARG A 103 -10.98 12.28 12.40
CA ARG A 103 -11.94 11.21 12.14
C ARG A 103 -12.89 11.54 10.98
N PRO A 104 -13.19 10.56 10.10
CA PRO A 104 -14.11 10.76 8.97
C PRO A 104 -15.53 11.20 9.36
N ASP A 105 -16.01 10.81 10.55
CA ASP A 105 -17.34 11.15 11.07
C ASP A 105 -17.50 12.63 11.46
N ALA A 106 -16.39 13.32 11.72
CA ALA A 106 -16.37 14.76 11.99
C ALA A 106 -16.53 15.63 10.71
N VAL A 107 -16.44 15.03 9.53
CA VAL A 107 -16.48 15.73 8.25
C VAL A 107 -17.91 16.13 7.89
N ARG A 108 -18.11 17.42 7.58
CA ARG A 108 -19.39 17.95 7.09
C ARG A 108 -19.31 18.18 5.58
N CYS A 109 -20.27 17.65 4.83
CA CYS A 109 -20.33 17.79 3.37
C CYS A 109 -21.62 18.48 2.91
N LYS A 110 -21.51 19.30 1.86
CA LYS A 110 -22.61 19.87 1.09
C LYS A 110 -22.52 19.40 -0.35
N THR A 111 -23.66 19.22 -1.01
CA THR A 111 -23.74 18.91 -2.44
C THR A 111 -24.17 20.17 -3.19
N TYR A 112 -23.56 20.41 -4.34
CA TYR A 112 -23.89 21.46 -5.29
C TYR A 112 -24.17 20.84 -6.65
#